data_AF-A0A347U9F9-F1
#
_entry.id   AF-A0A347U9F9-F1
#
_cell.length_a   1.000
_cell.length_b   1.000
_cell.length_c   1.000
_cell.angle_alpha   90.00
_cell.angle_beta   90.00
_cell.angle_gamma   90.00
#
_symmetry.space_group_name_H-M   'P 1'
#
loop_
_entity.id
_entity.type
_entity.pdbx_description
1 polymer ?
#
loop_
_entity_poly.entity_id
_entity_poly.type
_entity_poly.pdbx_seq_one_letter_code
_entity_poly.pdbx_strand_id
1 'polypeptide(L)'
;MSFFEEIKNSLSLLKESNYDFGGVYSQNPNNINIFILISIVLLLSIIILLINAFKKSQLSKDISTIKDSSDFLEFDKKLTKISKEISKRGIEIANKLNLSKNEICEKGLYLIKDFNIKEKIDAYKKISNNFDLISKNTKRYEIGELNNFFEEKSISLLEKNLLKEIESYYKNTRFCENDVEFVNSIVSYSKNLPNPFSILNPLQEEINKFSLAFNLDVYKFVKKLTKNFSGEIFVKSNKKLEDLFKNEEAIISEVILKHILENENKQKVYDYISNLKNKSYLQNLYYKFFEQSEDLDLSLSFIKNKTEIENDYKEYLNSQITYHWKDLEYVKYILNAPRVLQIIGHDDYRTILERMEKLQKEIDFEKSVSEILNVAKNAEKIAKEAKAIARSR
;
A
#
# COMPACT_ATOMS: atom_id res chain seq x y z
N MET A 1 29.32 -63.32 7.30
CA MET A 1 30.66 -62.71 7.30
C MET A 1 30.48 -61.21 7.28
N SER A 2 31.26 -60.44 8.02
CA SER A 2 31.14 -58.97 7.90
C SER A 2 31.68 -58.54 6.54
N PHE A 3 31.12 -57.49 5.94
CA PHE A 3 31.59 -56.94 4.67
C PHE A 3 33.11 -56.62 4.68
N PHE A 4 33.65 -56.23 5.85
CA PHE A 4 35.09 -56.01 6.04
C PHE A 4 35.91 -57.30 6.03
N GLU A 5 35.37 -58.41 6.54
CA GLU A 5 36.01 -59.73 6.44
C GLU A 5 36.02 -60.22 4.99
N GLU A 6 34.95 -59.98 4.24
CA GLU A 6 34.89 -60.30 2.81
C GLU A 6 35.93 -59.51 2.00
N ILE A 7 36.06 -58.20 2.24
CA ILE A 7 37.13 -57.39 1.64
C ILE A 7 38.51 -57.94 1.99
N LYS A 8 38.75 -58.28 3.27
CA LYS A 8 40.04 -58.79 3.74
C LYS A 8 40.39 -60.12 3.05
N ASN A 9 39.41 -61.00 2.88
CA ASN A 9 39.58 -62.28 2.19
C ASN A 9 39.77 -62.11 0.68
N SER A 10 39.06 -61.18 0.03
CA SER A 10 39.29 -60.88 -1.39
C SER A 10 40.67 -60.27 -1.63
N LEU A 11 41.16 -59.43 -0.72
CA LEU A 11 42.51 -58.84 -0.78
C LEU A 11 43.61 -59.87 -0.50
N SER A 12 43.39 -60.83 0.40
CA SER A 12 44.35 -61.92 0.62
C SER A 12 44.44 -62.85 -0.57
N LEU A 13 43.31 -63.22 -1.18
CA LEU A 13 43.25 -64.02 -2.40
C LEU A 13 43.93 -63.32 -3.59
N LEU A 14 43.76 -62.00 -3.73
CA LEU A 14 44.46 -61.20 -4.73
C LEU A 14 45.98 -61.18 -4.52
N LYS A 15 46.43 -61.19 -3.27
CA LYS A 15 47.86 -61.25 -2.93
C LYS A 15 48.44 -62.65 -3.19
N GLU A 16 47.68 -63.70 -2.90
CA GLU A 16 48.06 -65.09 -3.16
C GLU A 16 48.10 -65.40 -4.67
N SER A 17 47.22 -64.79 -5.47
CA SER A 17 47.21 -64.91 -6.93
C SER A 17 48.24 -64.04 -7.65
N ASN A 18 49.18 -63.43 -6.93
CA ASN A 18 50.19 -62.53 -7.47
C ASN A 18 49.58 -61.34 -8.26
N TYR A 19 48.43 -60.83 -7.79
CA TYR A 19 47.64 -59.76 -8.39
C TYR A 19 46.97 -60.10 -9.74
N ASP A 20 46.87 -61.38 -10.10
CA ASP A 20 46.09 -61.81 -11.26
C ASP A 20 44.59 -61.91 -10.91
N PHE A 21 43.79 -61.02 -11.50
CA PHE A 21 42.34 -61.00 -11.36
C PHE A 21 41.65 -62.21 -12.01
N GLY A 22 42.24 -62.79 -13.07
CA GLY A 22 41.73 -64.02 -13.69
C GLY A 22 41.86 -65.22 -12.75
N GLY A 23 42.99 -65.29 -12.03
CA GLY A 23 43.22 -66.26 -10.96
C GLY A 23 42.25 -66.13 -9.79
N VAL A 24 41.93 -64.90 -9.34
CA VAL A 24 40.95 -64.69 -8.25
C VAL A 24 39.52 -65.03 -8.68
N TYR A 25 39.15 -64.71 -9.92
CA TYR A 25 37.81 -65.00 -10.46
C TYR A 25 37.55 -66.50 -10.59
N SER A 26 38.56 -67.27 -11.01
CA SER A 26 38.44 -68.73 -11.14
C SER A 26 38.29 -69.44 -9.78
N GLN A 27 38.82 -68.85 -8.70
CA GLN A 27 38.71 -69.38 -7.34
C GLN A 27 37.44 -68.94 -6.62
N ASN A 28 36.99 -67.69 -6.80
CA ASN A 28 35.73 -67.22 -6.24
C ASN A 28 35.12 -66.09 -7.11
N PRO A 29 34.14 -66.41 -7.97
CA PRO A 29 33.53 -65.43 -8.88
C PRO A 29 32.91 -64.21 -8.19
N ASN A 30 32.42 -64.37 -6.96
CA ASN A 30 31.78 -63.28 -6.21
C ASN A 30 32.77 -62.21 -5.72
N ASN A 31 34.08 -62.50 -5.70
CA ASN A 31 35.11 -61.51 -5.33
C ASN A 31 35.22 -60.36 -6.35
N ILE A 32 34.87 -60.59 -7.62
CA ILE A 32 34.84 -59.51 -8.63
C ILE A 32 33.84 -58.42 -8.24
N ASN A 33 32.68 -58.79 -7.69
CA ASN A 33 31.68 -57.82 -7.25
C ASN A 33 32.20 -56.90 -6.14
N ILE A 34 33.10 -57.40 -5.28
CA ILE A 34 33.76 -56.63 -4.23
C ILE A 34 34.73 -55.60 -4.85
N PHE A 35 35.51 -55.98 -5.85
CA PHE A 35 36.41 -55.05 -6.56
C PHE A 35 35.65 -54.00 -7.38
N ILE A 36 34.53 -54.36 -8.01
CA ILE A 36 33.62 -53.42 -8.70
C ILE A 36 33.05 -52.42 -7.69
N LEU A 37 32.57 -52.89 -6.53
CA LEU A 37 32.01 -52.02 -5.49
C LEU A 37 33.06 -51.04 -4.93
N ILE A 38 34.29 -51.51 -4.66
CA ILE A 38 35.41 -50.65 -4.24
C ILE A 38 35.68 -49.57 -5.31
N SER A 39 35.70 -49.95 -6.58
CA SER A 39 35.91 -49.03 -7.70
C SER A 39 34.80 -47.98 -7.79
N ILE A 40 33.53 -48.36 -7.60
CA ILE A 40 32.39 -47.44 -7.54
C ILE A 40 32.53 -46.47 -6.37
N VAL A 41 32.90 -46.96 -5.18
CA VAL A 41 33.09 -46.11 -3.98
C VAL A 41 34.24 -45.11 -4.19
N LEU A 42 35.36 -45.54 -4.79
CA LEU A 42 36.46 -44.65 -5.15
C LEU A 42 36.02 -43.59 -6.17
N LEU A 43 35.29 -43.98 -7.20
CA LEU A 43 34.81 -43.08 -8.24
C LEU A 43 33.83 -42.04 -7.67
N LEU A 44 32.90 -42.47 -6.81
CA LEU A 44 32.01 -41.57 -6.06
C LEU A 44 32.79 -40.62 -5.15
N SER A 45 33.81 -41.11 -4.45
CA SER A 45 34.67 -40.29 -3.59
C SER A 45 35.42 -39.21 -4.38
N ILE A 46 35.97 -39.57 -5.54
CA ILE A 46 36.63 -38.63 -6.45
C ILE A 46 35.64 -37.57 -6.94
N ILE A 47 34.44 -37.97 -7.37
CA ILE A 47 33.40 -37.03 -7.80
C ILE A 47 33.04 -36.06 -6.68
N ILE A 48 32.86 -36.54 -5.45
CA ILE A 48 32.55 -35.71 -4.28
C ILE A 48 33.68 -34.70 -4.01
N LEU A 49 34.95 -35.13 -4.08
CA LEU A 49 36.11 -34.27 -3.90
C LEU A 49 36.20 -33.19 -4.98
N LEU A 50 36.01 -33.56 -6.25
CA LEU A 50 35.98 -32.62 -7.38
C LEU A 50 34.87 -31.59 -7.23
N ILE A 51 33.65 -32.03 -6.90
CA ILE A 51 32.51 -31.13 -6.65
C ILE A 51 32.83 -30.18 -5.48
N ASN A 52 33.43 -30.69 -4.40
CA ASN A 52 33.77 -29.86 -3.24
C ASN A 52 34.85 -28.83 -3.59
N ALA A 53 35.89 -29.23 -4.33
CA ALA A 53 36.94 -28.33 -4.81
C ALA A 53 36.38 -27.23 -5.73
N PHE A 54 35.51 -27.61 -6.67
CA PHE A 54 34.83 -26.65 -7.56
C PHE A 54 33.99 -25.65 -6.76
N LYS A 55 33.17 -26.11 -5.82
CA LYS A 55 32.35 -25.23 -4.96
C LYS A 55 33.21 -24.33 -4.08
N LYS A 56 34.34 -24.83 -3.55
CA LYS A 56 35.30 -24.04 -2.78
C LYS A 56 35.92 -22.94 -3.62
N SER A 57 36.37 -23.26 -4.84
CA SER A 57 36.93 -22.29 -5.79
C SER A 57 35.90 -21.23 -6.18
N GLN A 58 34.68 -21.63 -6.51
CA GLN A 58 33.61 -20.72 -6.85
C GLN A 58 33.26 -19.77 -5.69
N LEU A 59 33.16 -20.29 -4.47
CA LEU A 59 32.90 -19.45 -3.29
C LEU A 59 34.05 -18.47 -3.04
N SER A 60 35.30 -18.91 -3.21
CA SER A 60 36.47 -18.04 -3.15
C SER A 60 36.37 -16.90 -4.16
N LYS A 61 35.95 -17.19 -5.40
CA LYS A 61 35.73 -16.21 -6.46
C LYS A 61 34.60 -15.23 -6.10
N ASP A 62 33.49 -15.74 -5.58
CA ASP A 62 32.35 -14.93 -5.16
C ASP A 62 32.76 -13.94 -4.05
N ILE A 63 33.55 -14.37 -3.05
CA ILE A 63 34.08 -13.49 -2.00
C ILE A 63 35.00 -12.40 -2.55
N SER A 64 35.86 -12.71 -3.53
CA SER A 64 36.76 -11.69 -4.09
C SER A 64 36.08 -10.69 -5.01
N THR A 65 34.99 -11.09 -5.68
CA THR A 65 34.34 -10.30 -6.74
C THR A 65 33.03 -9.65 -6.30
N ILE A 66 32.57 -9.89 -5.07
CA ILE A 66 31.35 -9.26 -4.54
C ILE A 66 31.49 -7.74 -4.42
N LYS A 67 32.70 -7.22 -4.17
CA LYS A 67 32.97 -5.78 -4.16
C LYS A 67 32.82 -5.13 -5.53
N ASP A 68 32.99 -5.92 -6.58
CA ASP A 68 32.88 -5.50 -7.97
C ASP A 68 31.44 -5.59 -8.51
N SER A 69 30.47 -6.01 -7.69
CA SER A 69 29.07 -6.08 -8.10
C SER A 69 28.56 -4.74 -8.61
N SER A 70 27.89 -4.75 -9.75
CA SER A 70 27.39 -3.53 -10.41
C SER A 70 26.09 -3.04 -9.78
N ASP A 71 25.24 -3.97 -9.34
CA ASP A 71 23.93 -3.70 -8.73
C ASP A 71 23.67 -4.53 -7.47
N PHE A 72 22.62 -4.16 -6.73
CA PHE A 72 22.24 -4.82 -5.49
C PHE A 72 21.75 -6.27 -5.69
N LEU A 73 21.15 -6.61 -6.84
CA LEU A 73 20.64 -7.97 -7.09
C LEU A 73 21.79 -8.96 -7.28
N GLU A 74 22.84 -8.56 -8.01
CA GLU A 74 24.06 -9.33 -8.14
C GLU A 74 24.76 -9.50 -6.79
N PHE A 75 24.87 -8.41 -6.03
CA PHE A 75 25.43 -8.42 -4.68
C PHE A 75 24.68 -9.37 -3.75
N ASP A 76 23.34 -9.28 -3.68
CA ASP A 76 22.49 -10.10 -2.82
C ASP A 76 22.59 -11.59 -3.19
N LYS A 77 22.65 -11.92 -4.48
CA LYS A 77 22.87 -13.30 -4.95
C LYS A 77 24.21 -13.86 -4.47
N LYS A 78 25.30 -13.09 -4.62
CA LYS A 78 26.63 -13.50 -4.15
C LYS A 78 26.65 -13.62 -2.62
N LEU A 79 26.12 -12.63 -1.90
CA LEU A 79 26.10 -12.63 -0.44
C LEU A 79 25.28 -13.81 0.12
N THR A 80 24.12 -14.10 -0.47
CA THR A 80 23.27 -15.23 -0.09
C THR A 80 23.95 -16.58 -0.34
N LYS A 81 24.72 -16.69 -1.42
CA LYS A 81 25.49 -17.90 -1.70
C LYS A 81 26.64 -18.06 -0.70
N ILE A 82 27.31 -16.97 -0.36
CA ILE A 82 28.35 -16.95 0.68
C ILE A 82 27.77 -17.40 2.02
N SER A 83 26.67 -16.80 2.46
CA SER A 83 26.04 -17.11 3.75
C SER A 83 25.65 -18.57 3.89
N LYS A 84 25.13 -19.21 2.83
CA LYS A 84 24.69 -20.61 2.85
C LYS A 84 25.82 -21.64 2.75
N GLU A 85 26.87 -21.34 1.99
CA GLU A 85 27.90 -22.33 1.64
C GLU A 85 29.13 -22.26 2.55
N ILE A 86 29.38 -21.13 3.23
CA ILE A 86 30.62 -20.90 3.98
C ILE A 86 30.94 -22.00 5.00
N SER A 87 29.93 -22.51 5.72
CA SER A 87 30.10 -23.57 6.73
C SER A 87 30.61 -24.89 6.17
N LYS A 88 30.56 -25.11 4.85
CA LYS A 88 30.94 -26.38 4.22
C LYS A 88 32.31 -26.33 3.53
N ARG A 89 33.01 -25.19 3.54
CA ARG A 89 34.16 -24.94 2.63
C ARG A 89 35.50 -24.70 3.33
N GLY A 90 35.54 -24.81 4.65
CA GLY A 90 36.78 -24.90 5.44
C GLY A 90 37.33 -23.54 5.86
N ILE A 91 38.34 -23.58 6.74
CA ILE A 91 38.88 -22.40 7.42
C ILE A 91 39.57 -21.40 6.48
N GLU A 92 40.21 -21.87 5.40
CA GLU A 92 40.86 -21.01 4.41
C GLU A 92 39.88 -20.02 3.76
N ILE A 93 38.68 -20.48 3.41
CA ILE A 93 37.65 -19.62 2.81
C ILE A 93 37.10 -18.64 3.85
N ALA A 94 36.94 -19.08 5.10
CA ALA A 94 36.51 -18.21 6.19
C ALA A 94 37.55 -17.10 6.48
N ASN A 95 38.85 -17.41 6.44
CA ASN A 95 39.91 -16.41 6.54
C ASN A 95 39.87 -15.42 5.37
N LYS A 96 39.63 -15.90 4.14
CA LYS A 96 39.45 -15.00 2.98
C LYS A 96 38.27 -14.05 3.18
N LEU A 97 37.14 -14.56 3.69
CA LEU A 97 35.99 -13.73 4.04
C LEU A 97 36.33 -12.70 5.12
N ASN A 98 37.14 -13.09 6.13
CA ASN A 98 37.59 -12.20 7.19
C ASN A 98 38.40 -11.00 6.67
N LEU A 99 39.20 -11.21 5.63
CA LEU A 99 39.97 -10.14 4.98
C LEU A 99 39.07 -9.16 4.19
N SER A 100 37.99 -9.64 3.59
CA SER A 100 37.09 -8.84 2.75
C SER A 100 35.84 -8.30 3.47
N LYS A 101 35.64 -8.60 4.76
CA LYS A 101 34.39 -8.31 5.49
C LYS A 101 33.98 -6.83 5.47
N ASN A 102 34.94 -5.91 5.60
CA ASN A 102 34.69 -4.46 5.55
C ASN A 102 34.25 -4.03 4.15
N GLU A 103 35.01 -4.43 3.11
CA GLU A 103 34.70 -4.11 1.71
C GLU A 103 33.30 -4.61 1.33
N ILE A 104 32.89 -5.80 1.81
CA ILE A 104 31.56 -6.36 1.58
C ILE A 104 30.47 -5.48 2.20
N CYS A 105 30.67 -5.05 3.44
CA CYS A 105 29.72 -4.21 4.15
C CYS A 105 29.58 -2.84 3.47
N GLU A 106 30.72 -2.19 3.16
CA GLU A 106 30.74 -0.89 2.49
C GLU A 106 30.10 -0.95 1.12
N LYS A 107 30.39 -2.00 0.34
CA LYS A 107 29.78 -2.19 -0.98
C LYS A 107 28.26 -2.34 -0.89
N GLY A 108 27.78 -3.15 0.06
CA GLY A 108 26.35 -3.34 0.27
C GLY A 108 25.63 -2.02 0.56
N LEU A 109 26.21 -1.19 1.44
CA LEU A 109 25.67 0.14 1.78
C LEU A 109 25.74 1.13 0.60
N TYR A 110 26.83 1.10 -0.16
CA TYR A 110 27.00 1.94 -1.34
C TYR A 110 25.93 1.66 -2.41
N LEU A 111 25.64 0.38 -2.68
CA LEU A 111 24.69 -0.02 -3.71
C LEU A 111 23.24 0.35 -3.40
N ILE A 112 22.91 0.60 -2.14
CA ILE A 112 21.54 0.93 -1.70
C ILE A 112 21.36 2.40 -1.34
N LYS A 113 22.39 3.24 -1.55
CA LYS A 113 22.40 4.64 -1.10
C LYS A 113 21.25 5.47 -1.71
N ASP A 114 20.94 5.22 -2.98
CA ASP A 114 19.96 5.96 -3.79
C ASP A 114 18.58 5.28 -3.83
N PHE A 115 18.41 4.16 -3.14
CA PHE A 115 17.14 3.46 -3.04
C PHE A 115 16.11 4.31 -2.29
N ASN A 116 14.84 4.17 -2.67
CA ASN A 116 13.76 4.75 -1.87
C ASN A 116 13.63 4.03 -0.52
N ILE A 117 12.90 4.60 0.45
CA ILE A 117 12.90 4.07 1.82
C ILE A 117 12.32 2.65 1.90
N LYS A 118 11.37 2.28 1.04
CA LYS A 118 10.84 0.91 0.98
C LYS A 118 11.92 -0.06 0.52
N GLU A 119 12.61 0.26 -0.58
CA GLU A 119 13.71 -0.55 -1.11
C GLU A 119 14.86 -0.66 -0.11
N LYS A 120 15.19 0.44 0.60
CA LYS A 120 16.18 0.43 1.68
C LYS A 120 15.79 -0.54 2.78
N ILE A 121 14.56 -0.47 3.30
CA ILE A 121 14.08 -1.39 4.35
C ILE A 121 14.28 -2.85 3.93
N ASP A 122 13.90 -3.21 2.71
CA ASP A 122 14.02 -4.58 2.20
C ASP A 122 15.49 -5.00 2.02
N ALA A 123 16.33 -4.11 1.48
CA ALA A 123 17.74 -4.37 1.29
C ALA A 123 18.49 -4.53 2.62
N TYR A 124 18.29 -3.61 3.58
CA TYR A 124 18.88 -3.69 4.92
C TYR A 124 18.50 -5.01 5.62
N LYS A 125 17.24 -5.45 5.53
CA LYS A 125 16.80 -6.76 6.05
C LYS A 125 17.56 -7.93 5.41
N LYS A 126 17.69 -7.94 4.08
CA LYS A 126 18.40 -9.01 3.36
C LYS A 126 19.88 -9.07 3.73
N ILE A 127 20.56 -7.92 3.77
CA ILE A 127 21.98 -7.84 4.18
C ILE A 127 22.12 -8.33 5.63
N SER A 128 21.30 -7.81 6.55
CA SER A 128 21.30 -8.21 7.95
C SER A 128 21.11 -9.70 8.14
N ASN A 129 20.10 -10.30 7.50
CA ASN A 129 19.83 -11.73 7.61
C ASN A 129 20.99 -12.58 7.07
N ASN A 130 21.60 -12.16 5.96
CA ASN A 130 22.77 -12.84 5.43
C ASN A 130 23.99 -12.69 6.35
N PHE A 131 24.19 -11.54 6.98
CA PHE A 131 25.28 -11.31 7.93
C PHE A 131 25.11 -12.16 9.20
N ASP A 132 23.91 -12.20 9.76
CA ASP A 132 23.59 -13.09 10.88
C ASP A 132 23.84 -14.58 10.53
N LEU A 133 23.43 -14.99 9.32
CA LEU A 133 23.67 -16.35 8.84
C LEU A 133 25.16 -16.63 8.64
N ILE A 134 25.94 -15.67 8.13
CA ILE A 134 27.41 -15.80 8.01
C ILE A 134 28.02 -15.98 9.39
N SER A 135 27.68 -15.14 10.37
CA SER A 135 28.19 -15.25 11.75
C SER A 135 27.92 -16.64 12.32
N LYS A 136 26.66 -17.10 12.27
CA LYS A 136 26.26 -18.44 12.74
C LYS A 136 27.04 -19.56 12.04
N ASN A 137 27.18 -19.48 10.71
CA ASN A 137 27.82 -20.51 9.90
C ASN A 137 29.35 -20.51 10.00
N THR A 138 29.95 -19.46 10.54
CA THR A 138 31.40 -19.34 10.70
C THR A 138 31.89 -19.64 12.13
N LYS A 139 30.99 -19.75 13.13
CA LYS A 139 31.32 -20.12 14.52
C LYS A 139 32.22 -21.37 14.63
N ARG A 140 31.98 -22.41 13.82
CA ARG A 140 32.78 -23.66 13.79
C ARG A 140 34.25 -23.49 13.39
N TYR A 141 34.63 -22.33 12.86
CA TYR A 141 36.01 -22.05 12.44
C TYR A 141 36.79 -21.24 13.48
N GLU A 142 36.13 -20.83 14.59
CA GLU A 142 36.76 -20.14 15.72
C GLU A 142 37.49 -18.83 15.36
N ILE A 143 37.11 -18.19 14.24
CA ILE A 143 37.62 -16.88 13.83
C ILE A 143 36.80 -15.79 14.56
N GLY A 144 37.18 -15.46 15.79
CA GLY A 144 36.43 -14.53 16.65
C GLY A 144 36.15 -13.18 16.00
N GLU A 145 37.13 -12.60 15.31
CA GLU A 145 36.99 -11.33 14.59
C GLU A 145 35.88 -11.36 13.52
N LEU A 146 35.82 -12.44 12.74
CA LEU A 146 34.83 -12.63 11.67
C LEU A 146 33.42 -12.78 12.24
N ASN A 147 33.27 -13.64 13.24
CA ASN A 147 31.99 -13.94 13.87
C ASN A 147 31.40 -12.69 14.52
N ASN A 148 32.23 -11.99 15.32
CA ASN A 148 31.82 -10.78 16.04
C ASN A 148 31.47 -9.66 15.08
N PHE A 149 32.24 -9.48 13.99
CA PHE A 149 31.95 -8.46 13.00
C PHE A 149 30.57 -8.67 12.35
N PHE A 150 30.29 -9.87 11.84
CA PHE A 150 29.02 -10.12 11.15
C PHE A 150 27.82 -10.16 12.09
N GLU A 151 28.02 -10.56 13.35
CA GLU A 151 26.99 -10.49 14.41
C GLU A 151 26.68 -9.04 14.81
N GLU A 152 27.70 -8.21 15.03
CA GLU A 152 27.51 -6.79 15.35
C GLU A 152 26.88 -6.04 14.16
N LYS A 153 27.33 -6.35 12.93
CA LYS A 153 26.82 -5.69 11.72
C LYS A 153 25.39 -6.08 11.39
N SER A 154 24.98 -7.34 11.58
CA SER A 154 23.57 -7.71 11.34
C SER A 154 22.63 -6.88 12.23
N ILE A 155 22.97 -6.71 13.51
CA ILE A 155 22.17 -5.93 14.45
C ILE A 155 22.25 -4.43 14.14
N SER A 156 23.44 -3.86 14.04
CA SER A 156 23.63 -2.41 13.84
C SER A 156 23.06 -1.89 12.52
N LEU A 157 23.04 -2.72 11.46
CA LEU A 157 22.40 -2.37 10.19
C LEU A 157 20.91 -2.03 10.38
N LEU A 158 20.19 -2.78 11.21
CA LEU A 158 18.77 -2.58 11.45
C LEU A 158 18.53 -1.53 12.54
N GLU A 159 19.21 -1.66 13.67
CA GLU A 159 18.94 -0.86 14.88
C GLU A 159 19.58 0.54 14.86
N LYS A 160 20.55 0.80 13.97
CA LYS A 160 21.21 2.10 13.88
C LYS A 160 21.13 2.68 12.47
N ASN A 161 21.62 1.96 11.47
CA ASN A 161 21.73 2.50 10.12
C ASN A 161 20.36 2.70 9.48
N LEU A 162 19.51 1.67 9.46
CA LEU A 162 18.16 1.78 8.90
C LEU A 162 17.29 2.78 9.66
N LEU A 163 17.40 2.87 10.99
CA LEU A 163 16.67 3.88 11.76
C LEU A 163 17.03 5.31 11.33
N LYS A 164 18.32 5.59 11.10
CA LYS A 164 18.77 6.90 10.58
C LYS A 164 18.26 7.19 9.18
N GLU A 165 18.18 6.17 8.32
CA GLU A 165 17.61 6.32 6.97
C GLU A 165 16.11 6.64 7.02
N ILE A 166 15.36 5.95 7.89
CA ILE A 166 13.92 6.21 8.11
C ILE A 166 13.72 7.62 8.67
N GLU A 167 14.55 8.02 9.64
CA GLU A 167 14.53 9.37 10.20
C GLU A 167 14.84 10.45 9.17
N SER A 168 15.89 10.24 8.38
CA SER A 168 16.24 11.15 7.29
C SER A 168 15.11 11.24 6.25
N TYR A 169 14.44 10.14 5.94
CA TYR A 169 13.29 10.15 5.05
C TYR A 169 12.17 11.05 5.60
N TYR A 170 11.64 10.76 6.79
CA TYR A 170 10.45 11.48 7.25
C TYR A 170 10.72 12.95 7.57
N LYS A 171 11.97 13.34 7.89
CA LYS A 171 12.36 14.74 8.15
C LYS A 171 12.47 15.59 6.88
N ASN A 172 12.69 14.95 5.73
CA ASN A 172 12.92 15.64 4.47
C ASN A 172 11.79 15.44 3.44
N THR A 173 10.77 14.66 3.78
CA THR A 173 9.63 14.35 2.91
C THR A 173 8.54 15.41 3.03
N ARG A 174 7.98 15.83 1.88
CA ARG A 174 6.84 16.78 1.80
C ARG A 174 5.47 16.11 1.79
N PHE A 175 5.42 14.81 1.99
CA PHE A 175 4.26 13.90 2.03
C PHE A 175 3.20 14.16 0.96
N CYS A 176 3.16 13.27 -0.03
CA CYS A 176 2.15 13.19 -1.07
C CYS A 176 1.57 11.78 -1.17
N GLU A 177 0.62 11.55 -2.08
CA GLU A 177 -0.02 10.25 -2.24
C GLU A 177 0.93 9.07 -2.50
N ASN A 178 2.06 9.31 -3.18
CA ASN A 178 3.04 8.28 -3.48
C ASN A 178 3.76 7.80 -2.20
N ASP A 179 3.85 8.67 -1.19
CA ASP A 179 4.52 8.37 0.08
C ASP A 179 3.71 7.43 0.98
N VAL A 180 2.45 7.12 0.63
CA VAL A 180 1.62 6.15 1.35
C VAL A 180 2.30 4.78 1.38
N GLU A 181 2.86 4.35 0.25
CA GLU A 181 3.55 3.06 0.17
C GLU A 181 4.78 3.03 1.09
N PHE A 182 5.55 4.11 1.10
CA PHE A 182 6.73 4.25 1.95
C PHE A 182 6.38 4.24 3.44
N VAL A 183 5.33 4.97 3.83
CA VAL A 183 4.83 4.96 5.22
C VAL A 183 4.32 3.57 5.60
N ASN A 184 3.62 2.88 4.72
CA ASN A 184 3.17 1.50 4.97
C ASN A 184 4.35 0.54 5.18
N SER A 185 5.43 0.69 4.40
CA SER A 185 6.66 -0.10 4.58
C SER A 185 7.34 0.20 5.92
N ILE A 186 7.39 1.47 6.34
CA ILE A 186 7.93 1.87 7.65
C ILE A 186 7.09 1.28 8.79
N VAL A 187 5.75 1.38 8.71
CA VAL A 187 4.83 0.82 9.71
C VAL A 187 4.94 -0.70 9.76
N SER A 188 5.09 -1.37 8.61
CA SER A 188 5.31 -2.82 8.57
C SER A 188 6.63 -3.20 9.25
N TYR A 189 7.70 -2.45 9.01
CA TYR A 189 8.98 -2.67 9.65
C TYR A 189 8.95 -2.42 11.16
N SER A 190 8.30 -1.35 11.61
CA SER A 190 8.28 -0.97 13.03
C SER A 190 7.63 -2.04 13.91
N LYS A 191 6.70 -2.85 13.37
CA LYS A 191 6.08 -3.99 14.08
C LYS A 191 7.07 -5.06 14.52
N ASN A 192 8.23 -5.14 13.87
CA ASN A 192 9.28 -6.11 14.20
C ASN A 192 10.27 -5.59 15.26
N LEU A 193 10.13 -4.33 15.69
CA LEU A 193 11.00 -3.74 16.71
C LEU A 193 10.44 -4.01 18.11
N PRO A 194 11.30 -4.11 19.14
CA PRO A 194 10.85 -4.20 20.53
C PRO A 194 9.94 -3.04 20.94
N ASN A 195 10.19 -1.84 20.41
CA ASN A 195 9.35 -0.66 20.60
C ASN A 195 9.01 -0.02 19.25
N PRO A 196 7.85 -0.34 18.64
CA PRO A 196 7.40 0.26 17.39
C PRO A 196 7.27 1.79 17.46
N PHE A 197 6.92 2.34 18.63
CA PHE A 197 6.67 3.76 18.81
C PHE A 197 7.93 4.64 18.72
N SER A 198 9.12 4.02 18.80
CA SER A 198 10.40 4.70 18.54
C SER A 198 10.48 5.29 17.13
N ILE A 199 9.74 4.72 16.17
CA ILE A 199 9.62 5.23 14.80
C ILE A 199 8.26 5.92 14.59
N LEU A 200 7.18 5.30 15.08
CA LEU A 200 5.83 5.77 14.73
C LEU A 200 5.50 7.14 15.32
N ASN A 201 5.98 7.46 16.54
CA ASN A 201 5.70 8.75 17.14
C ASN A 201 6.44 9.90 16.42
N PRO A 202 7.77 9.84 16.18
CA PRO A 202 8.46 10.85 15.38
C PRO A 202 7.88 11.03 13.97
N LEU A 203 7.54 9.92 13.29
CA LEU A 203 6.90 9.98 11.99
C LEU A 203 5.56 10.73 12.04
N GLN A 204 4.73 10.43 13.03
CA GLN A 204 3.45 11.12 13.20
C GLN A 204 3.62 12.60 13.53
N GLU A 205 4.63 12.95 14.33
CA GLU A 205 4.96 14.33 14.66
C GLU A 205 5.35 15.13 13.41
N GLU A 206 6.16 14.55 12.54
CA GLU A 206 6.59 15.18 11.29
C GLU A 206 5.42 15.35 10.31
N ILE A 207 4.57 14.33 10.15
CA ILE A 207 3.31 14.47 9.39
C ILE A 207 2.45 15.59 9.98
N ASN A 208 2.40 15.72 11.31
CA ASN A 208 1.58 16.71 12.00
C ASN A 208 2.07 18.16 11.86
N LYS A 209 3.32 18.39 11.47
CA LYS A 209 3.83 19.74 11.16
C LYS A 209 3.17 20.34 9.93
N PHE A 210 2.68 19.50 9.02
CA PHE A 210 1.92 19.97 7.87
C PHE A 210 0.48 20.27 8.24
N SER A 211 -0.05 21.36 7.69
CA SER A 211 -1.45 21.70 7.87
C SER A 211 -2.34 20.92 6.91
N LEU A 212 -3.15 20.00 7.47
CA LEU A 212 -4.20 19.28 6.71
C LEU A 212 -5.29 20.20 6.16
N ALA A 213 -5.37 21.43 6.64
CA ALA A 213 -6.36 22.41 6.22
C ALA A 213 -5.91 23.26 5.03
N PHE A 214 -4.61 23.29 4.73
CA PHE A 214 -4.04 24.14 3.67
C PHE A 214 -3.14 23.40 2.69
N ASN A 215 -2.68 22.18 3.00
CA ASN A 215 -1.85 21.37 2.11
C ASN A 215 -2.65 20.24 1.48
N LEU A 216 -2.97 20.39 0.18
CA LEU A 216 -3.76 19.42 -0.58
C LEU A 216 -3.04 18.07 -0.72
N ASP A 217 -1.72 18.07 -0.91
CA ASP A 217 -0.96 16.83 -1.10
C ASP A 217 -0.97 15.98 0.18
N VAL A 218 -0.82 16.64 1.34
CA VAL A 218 -0.87 15.96 2.64
C VAL A 218 -2.31 15.53 2.96
N TYR A 219 -3.32 16.33 2.59
CA TYR A 219 -4.72 15.92 2.69
C TYR A 219 -4.98 14.61 1.93
N LYS A 220 -4.58 14.57 0.65
CA LYS A 220 -4.73 13.39 -0.22
C LYS A 220 -3.93 12.19 0.29
N PHE A 221 -2.70 12.44 0.77
CA PHE A 221 -1.88 11.43 1.43
C PHE A 221 -2.62 10.79 2.61
N VAL A 222 -3.14 11.58 3.56
CA VAL A 222 -3.88 11.08 4.73
C VAL A 222 -5.13 10.30 4.31
N LYS A 223 -5.86 10.81 3.32
CA LYS A 223 -7.06 10.17 2.77
C LYS A 223 -6.80 8.78 2.17
N LYS A 224 -5.62 8.57 1.61
CA LYS A 224 -5.20 7.32 0.96
C LYS A 224 -4.57 6.32 1.94
N LEU A 225 -4.24 6.73 3.16
CA LEU A 225 -3.85 5.81 4.23
C LEU A 225 -5.00 4.84 4.55
N THR A 226 -4.66 3.66 5.07
CA THR A 226 -5.65 2.68 5.50
C THR A 226 -5.32 2.10 6.85
N LYS A 227 -6.34 1.69 7.61
CA LYS A 227 -6.16 1.07 8.92
C LYS A 227 -5.29 -0.19 8.87
N ASN A 228 -5.46 -1.00 7.83
CA ASN A 228 -4.77 -2.29 7.70
C ASN A 228 -3.25 -2.14 7.48
N PHE A 229 -2.85 -1.18 6.64
CA PHE A 229 -1.45 -1.00 6.27
C PHE A 229 -0.74 0.07 7.11
N SER A 230 -1.39 1.20 7.36
CA SER A 230 -0.78 2.36 8.02
C SER A 230 -1.05 2.40 9.53
N GLY A 231 -1.94 1.55 10.05
CA GLY A 231 -2.14 1.31 11.48
C GLY A 231 -2.42 2.59 12.27
N GLU A 232 -1.60 2.84 13.29
CA GLU A 232 -1.72 4.00 14.20
C GLU A 232 -1.64 5.35 13.47
N ILE A 233 -0.82 5.43 12.40
CA ILE A 233 -0.65 6.66 11.61
C ILE A 233 -1.97 7.04 10.93
N PHE A 234 -2.69 6.05 10.39
CA PHE A 234 -4.03 6.24 9.82
C PHE A 234 -4.99 6.73 10.89
N VAL A 235 -5.04 6.07 12.05
CA VAL A 235 -6.01 6.39 13.11
C VAL A 235 -5.84 7.83 13.59
N LYS A 236 -4.60 8.24 13.90
CA LYS A 236 -4.31 9.59 14.38
C LYS A 236 -4.55 10.65 13.31
N SER A 237 -4.10 10.39 12.08
CA SER A 237 -4.22 11.37 10.98
C SER A 237 -5.67 11.56 10.54
N ASN A 238 -6.46 10.48 10.44
CA ASN A 238 -7.88 10.61 10.10
C ASN A 238 -8.70 11.20 11.21
N LYS A 239 -8.40 10.91 12.48
CA LYS A 239 -9.05 11.62 13.59
C LYS A 239 -8.84 13.13 13.49
N LYS A 240 -7.60 13.57 13.24
CA LYS A 240 -7.27 14.99 13.06
C LYS A 240 -8.00 15.60 11.85
N LEU A 241 -8.13 14.84 10.76
CA LEU A 241 -8.90 15.25 9.58
C LEU A 241 -10.39 15.37 9.90
N GLU A 242 -11.00 14.42 10.61
CA GLU A 242 -12.40 14.50 11.03
C GLU A 242 -12.65 15.66 11.99
N ASP A 243 -11.77 15.85 12.97
CA ASP A 243 -11.87 16.94 13.95
C ASP A 243 -11.78 18.31 13.25
N LEU A 244 -11.03 18.42 12.15
CA LEU A 244 -10.96 19.64 11.34
C LEU A 244 -12.32 20.03 10.74
N PHE A 245 -13.10 19.07 10.21
CA PHE A 245 -14.42 19.35 9.62
C PHE A 245 -15.52 19.52 10.67
N LYS A 246 -15.33 18.99 11.88
CA LYS A 246 -16.28 19.17 13.01
C LYS A 246 -16.05 20.47 13.77
N ASN A 247 -14.89 21.09 13.63
CA ASN A 247 -14.56 22.33 14.31
C ASN A 247 -15.23 23.52 13.59
N GLU A 248 -16.20 24.12 14.28
CA GLU A 248 -17.00 25.26 13.78
C GLU A 248 -16.18 26.54 13.56
N GLU A 249 -14.94 26.64 14.05
CA GLU A 249 -14.06 27.79 13.85
C GLU A 249 -12.88 27.49 12.92
N ALA A 250 -12.73 26.25 12.45
CA ALA A 250 -11.61 25.84 11.61
C ALA A 250 -11.64 26.52 10.25
N ILE A 251 -10.46 26.87 9.73
CA ILE A 251 -10.28 27.44 8.40
C ILE A 251 -9.69 26.36 7.49
N ILE A 252 -10.50 25.84 6.56
CA ILE A 252 -10.10 24.82 5.57
C ILE A 252 -10.02 25.46 4.20
N SER A 253 -8.81 25.56 3.63
CA SER A 253 -8.56 26.21 2.34
C SER A 253 -9.55 25.85 1.23
N GLU A 254 -9.85 26.84 0.40
CA GLU A 254 -10.73 26.69 -0.76
C GLU A 254 -10.31 25.55 -1.69
N VAL A 255 -9.00 25.32 -1.83
CA VAL A 255 -8.43 24.32 -2.72
C VAL A 255 -8.82 22.91 -2.26
N ILE A 256 -8.81 22.68 -0.94
CA ILE A 256 -9.24 21.41 -0.36
C ILE A 256 -10.75 21.25 -0.47
N LEU A 257 -11.53 22.29 -0.15
CA LEU A 257 -12.99 22.23 -0.26
C LEU A 257 -13.44 21.96 -1.69
N LYS A 258 -12.84 22.65 -2.67
CA LYS A 258 -13.07 22.43 -4.10
C LYS A 258 -12.72 21.01 -4.52
N HIS A 259 -11.57 20.50 -4.08
CA HIS A 259 -11.17 19.12 -4.37
C HIS A 259 -12.21 18.10 -3.86
N ILE A 260 -12.74 18.30 -2.65
CA ILE A 260 -13.76 17.41 -2.06
C ILE A 260 -15.08 17.52 -2.84
N LEU A 261 -15.49 18.72 -3.22
CA LEU A 261 -16.70 18.94 -4.03
C LEU A 261 -16.61 18.22 -5.39
N GLU A 262 -15.43 18.19 -6.00
CA GLU A 262 -15.23 17.61 -7.33
C GLU A 262 -14.98 16.09 -7.31
N ASN A 263 -14.32 15.56 -6.27
CA ASN A 263 -13.74 14.22 -6.29
C ASN A 263 -14.17 13.31 -5.12
N GLU A 264 -14.84 13.85 -4.10
CA GLU A 264 -15.20 13.10 -2.89
C GLU A 264 -16.69 13.28 -2.50
N ASN A 265 -17.03 12.94 -1.25
CA ASN A 265 -18.37 13.13 -0.72
C ASN A 265 -18.61 14.61 -0.40
N LYS A 266 -19.36 15.28 -1.28
CA LYS A 266 -19.77 16.68 -1.16
C LYS A 266 -20.48 17.03 0.15
N GLN A 267 -21.22 16.07 0.74
CA GLN A 267 -21.94 16.29 1.99
C GLN A 267 -21.04 16.79 3.12
N LYS A 268 -19.76 16.38 3.12
CA LYS A 268 -18.79 16.88 4.12
C LYS A 268 -18.56 18.38 4.03
N VAL A 269 -18.53 18.94 2.82
CA VAL A 269 -18.37 20.39 2.61
C VAL A 269 -19.65 21.11 2.99
N TYR A 270 -20.81 20.57 2.63
CA TYR A 270 -22.11 21.14 3.00
C TYR A 270 -22.29 21.20 4.51
N ASP A 271 -21.96 20.11 5.22
CA ASP A 271 -22.06 20.05 6.67
C ASP A 271 -21.07 21.00 7.34
N TYR A 272 -19.84 21.09 6.82
CA TYR A 272 -18.85 22.04 7.32
C TYR A 272 -19.31 23.49 7.14
N ILE A 273 -19.74 23.88 5.94
CA ILE A 273 -20.24 25.23 5.65
C ILE A 273 -21.48 25.52 6.49
N SER A 274 -22.40 24.58 6.65
CA SER A 274 -23.63 24.79 7.43
C SER A 274 -23.38 25.10 8.91
N ASN A 275 -22.25 24.66 9.47
CA ASN A 275 -21.93 24.78 10.90
C ASN A 275 -20.81 25.80 11.20
N LEU A 276 -20.20 26.40 10.18
CA LEU A 276 -19.08 27.34 10.33
C LEU A 276 -19.51 28.63 11.07
N LYS A 277 -18.85 28.94 12.18
CA LYS A 277 -19.08 30.13 13.02
C LYS A 277 -18.09 31.25 12.78
N ASN A 278 -16.96 30.96 12.13
CA ASN A 278 -16.00 31.97 11.72
C ASN A 278 -16.59 32.87 10.61
N LYS A 279 -17.18 34.00 11.01
CA LYS A 279 -17.88 34.95 10.12
C LYS A 279 -17.02 35.41 8.95
N SER A 280 -15.80 35.89 9.23
CA SER A 280 -14.90 36.41 8.19
C SER A 280 -14.53 35.34 7.17
N TYR A 281 -14.32 34.11 7.64
CA TYR A 281 -13.99 33.01 6.74
C TYR A 281 -15.21 32.54 5.93
N LEU A 282 -16.38 32.43 6.56
CA LEU A 282 -17.63 32.10 5.89
C LEU A 282 -17.96 33.14 4.80
N GLN A 283 -17.75 34.43 5.06
CA GLN A 283 -17.92 35.49 4.06
C GLN A 283 -17.02 35.29 2.83
N ASN A 284 -15.76 34.88 3.04
CA ASN A 284 -14.83 34.58 1.96
C ASN A 284 -15.30 33.38 1.13
N LEU A 285 -15.72 32.30 1.81
CA LEU A 285 -16.28 31.13 1.15
C LEU A 285 -17.56 31.46 0.36
N TYR A 286 -18.43 32.33 0.89
CA TYR A 286 -19.63 32.78 0.21
C TYR A 286 -19.27 33.39 -1.15
N TYR A 287 -18.35 34.37 -1.19
CA TYR A 287 -17.97 35.00 -2.47
C TYR A 287 -17.33 34.04 -3.48
N LYS A 288 -16.78 32.92 -3.02
CA LYS A 288 -16.08 31.95 -3.85
C LYS A 288 -16.96 30.80 -4.33
N PHE A 289 -17.93 30.38 -3.53
CA PHE A 289 -18.69 29.16 -3.75
C PHE A 289 -20.19 29.38 -3.89
N PHE A 290 -20.77 30.39 -3.25
CA PHE A 290 -22.19 30.67 -3.36
C PHE A 290 -22.52 31.14 -4.78
N GLU A 291 -23.59 30.59 -5.38
CA GLU A 291 -24.02 30.83 -6.77
C GLU A 291 -23.02 30.46 -7.89
N GLN A 292 -21.77 30.16 -7.56
CA GLN A 292 -20.70 29.89 -8.52
C GLN A 292 -20.79 28.48 -9.12
N SER A 293 -21.54 27.58 -8.48
CA SER A 293 -21.80 26.23 -8.95
C SER A 293 -23.29 26.02 -9.16
N GLU A 294 -23.70 25.25 -10.19
CA GLU A 294 -25.06 24.70 -10.35
C GLU A 294 -25.47 23.72 -9.21
N ASP A 295 -24.68 23.67 -8.14
CA ASP A 295 -24.84 22.84 -6.96
C ASP A 295 -25.76 23.54 -5.95
N LEU A 296 -27.06 23.24 -6.05
CA LEU A 296 -28.07 23.80 -5.17
C LEU A 296 -27.79 23.47 -3.69
N ASP A 297 -27.33 22.26 -3.39
CA ASP A 297 -27.09 21.83 -2.01
C ASP A 297 -25.96 22.63 -1.35
N LEU A 298 -24.93 23.00 -2.13
CA LEU A 298 -23.90 23.91 -1.66
C LEU A 298 -24.50 25.28 -1.28
N SER A 299 -25.32 25.86 -2.15
CA SER A 299 -25.98 27.14 -1.89
C SER A 299 -26.92 27.07 -0.67
N LEU A 300 -27.70 25.98 -0.55
CA LEU A 300 -28.56 25.73 0.60
C LEU A 300 -27.77 25.53 1.91
N SER A 301 -26.53 25.05 1.84
CA SER A 301 -25.66 24.92 3.02
C SER A 301 -25.27 26.28 3.61
N PHE A 302 -25.04 27.29 2.76
CA PHE A 302 -24.81 28.68 3.19
C PHE A 302 -26.07 29.28 3.84
N ILE A 303 -27.22 29.07 3.22
CA ILE A 303 -28.54 29.54 3.68
C ILE A 303 -28.90 28.90 5.04
N LYS A 304 -28.57 27.62 5.22
CA LYS A 304 -28.77 26.88 6.49
C LYS A 304 -27.89 27.43 7.63
N ASN A 305 -26.73 28.02 7.33
CA ASN A 305 -25.79 28.50 8.35
C ASN A 305 -26.31 29.74 9.09
N LYS A 306 -26.43 29.65 10.41
CA LYS A 306 -26.95 30.72 11.28
C LYS A 306 -26.02 31.92 11.47
N THR A 307 -24.74 31.81 11.13
CA THR A 307 -23.75 32.88 11.25
C THR A 307 -24.08 34.01 10.28
N GLU A 308 -24.25 35.22 10.82
CA GLU A 308 -24.64 36.38 10.03
C GLU A 308 -23.47 36.92 9.19
N ILE A 309 -23.60 36.80 7.87
CA ILE A 309 -22.70 37.37 6.85
C ILE A 309 -23.48 38.31 5.93
N GLU A 310 -22.79 39.17 5.18
CA GLU A 310 -23.40 39.93 4.08
C GLU A 310 -23.75 38.97 2.94
N ASN A 311 -25.02 38.91 2.57
CA ASN A 311 -25.55 37.92 1.64
C ASN A 311 -26.79 38.45 0.90
N ASP A 312 -27.06 37.83 -0.26
CA ASP A 312 -28.21 38.10 -1.12
C ASP A 312 -29.15 36.89 -1.20
N TYR A 313 -29.20 36.07 -0.13
CA TYR A 313 -29.91 34.78 -0.13
C TYR A 313 -31.38 34.87 -0.56
N LYS A 314 -32.08 35.95 -0.20
CA LYS A 314 -33.49 36.13 -0.57
C LYS A 314 -33.65 36.32 -2.08
N GLU A 315 -32.81 37.13 -2.70
CA GLU A 315 -32.85 37.38 -4.15
C GLU A 315 -32.50 36.12 -4.93
N TYR A 316 -31.48 35.38 -4.49
CA TYR A 316 -31.14 34.07 -5.04
C TYR A 316 -32.31 33.10 -5.01
N LEU A 317 -32.92 32.88 -3.84
CA LEU A 317 -34.02 31.93 -3.66
C LEU A 317 -35.22 32.32 -4.52
N ASN A 318 -35.58 33.61 -4.55
CA ASN A 318 -36.67 34.10 -5.40
C ASN A 318 -36.38 33.86 -6.88
N SER A 319 -35.14 34.06 -7.32
CA SER A 319 -34.72 33.82 -8.71
C SER A 319 -34.79 32.33 -9.07
N GLN A 320 -34.26 31.45 -8.21
CA GLN A 320 -34.32 29.99 -8.43
C GLN A 320 -35.76 29.48 -8.50
N ILE A 321 -36.62 29.91 -7.58
CA ILE A 321 -38.04 29.52 -7.55
C ILE A 321 -38.78 30.08 -8.77
N THR A 322 -38.50 31.32 -9.17
CA THR A 322 -39.16 31.95 -10.32
C THR A 322 -38.74 31.30 -11.63
N TYR A 323 -37.46 30.96 -11.79
CA TYR A 323 -36.97 30.31 -13.01
C TYR A 323 -37.48 28.87 -13.13
N HIS A 324 -37.52 28.13 -12.02
CA HIS A 324 -37.95 26.73 -11.96
C HIS A 324 -39.42 26.55 -11.53
N TRP A 325 -40.26 27.58 -11.68
CA TRP A 325 -41.61 27.61 -11.09
C TRP A 325 -42.57 26.48 -11.53
N LYS A 326 -42.28 25.81 -12.66
CA LYS A 326 -43.05 24.66 -13.14
C LYS A 326 -42.55 23.32 -12.59
N ASP A 327 -41.34 23.28 -12.05
CA ASP A 327 -40.76 22.09 -11.44
C ASP A 327 -41.13 22.05 -9.95
N LEU A 328 -42.27 21.43 -9.66
CA LEU A 328 -42.82 21.38 -8.31
C LEU A 328 -41.92 20.62 -7.34
N GLU A 329 -41.20 19.60 -7.79
CA GLU A 329 -40.31 18.83 -6.94
C GLU A 329 -39.10 19.66 -6.53
N TYR A 330 -38.49 20.35 -7.49
CA TYR A 330 -37.36 21.26 -7.25
C TYR A 330 -37.74 22.41 -6.30
N VAL A 331 -38.87 23.09 -6.56
CA VAL A 331 -39.32 24.19 -5.70
C VAL A 331 -39.66 23.66 -4.29
N LYS A 332 -40.31 22.50 -4.18
CA LYS A 332 -40.59 21.87 -2.88
C LYS A 332 -39.32 21.54 -2.12
N TYR A 333 -38.29 21.06 -2.80
CA TYR A 333 -36.99 20.77 -2.21
C TYR A 333 -36.36 22.02 -1.58
N ILE A 334 -36.34 23.14 -2.32
CA ILE A 334 -35.86 24.44 -1.81
C ILE A 334 -36.68 24.89 -0.59
N LEU A 335 -38.01 24.91 -0.69
CA LEU A 335 -38.87 25.41 0.39
C LEU A 335 -38.73 24.62 1.69
N ASN A 336 -38.48 23.32 1.60
CA ASN A 336 -38.28 22.45 2.76
C ASN A 336 -36.90 22.59 3.40
N ALA A 337 -35.95 23.28 2.74
CA ALA A 337 -34.61 23.44 3.27
C ALA A 337 -34.60 24.34 4.52
N PRO A 338 -33.72 24.07 5.50
CA PRO A 338 -33.66 24.86 6.73
C PRO A 338 -33.44 26.34 6.46
N ARG A 339 -34.15 27.19 7.22
CA ARG A 339 -34.09 28.66 7.19
C ARG A 339 -34.58 29.34 5.90
N VAL A 340 -34.98 28.62 4.86
CA VAL A 340 -35.53 29.23 3.65
C VAL A 340 -36.75 30.09 3.94
N LEU A 341 -37.71 29.58 4.73
CA LEU A 341 -38.87 30.37 5.20
C LEU A 341 -38.47 31.66 5.93
N GLN A 342 -37.43 31.61 6.76
CA GLN A 342 -36.96 32.77 7.53
C GLN A 342 -36.34 33.83 6.61
N ILE A 343 -35.72 33.40 5.51
CA ILE A 343 -35.01 34.27 4.57
C ILE A 343 -35.98 34.90 3.57
N ILE A 344 -36.88 34.12 2.96
CA ILE A 344 -37.83 34.66 1.98
C ILE A 344 -39.00 35.38 2.66
N GLY A 345 -39.42 34.93 3.85
CA GLY A 345 -40.53 35.50 4.60
C GLY A 345 -41.84 34.72 4.41
N HIS A 346 -42.75 34.85 5.40
CA HIS A 346 -43.99 34.07 5.46
C HIS A 346 -44.95 34.33 4.30
N ASP A 347 -45.10 35.59 3.88
CA ASP A 347 -46.05 35.97 2.82
C ASP A 347 -45.60 35.44 1.47
N ASP A 348 -44.34 35.67 1.11
CA ASP A 348 -43.72 35.17 -0.13
C ASP A 348 -43.79 33.62 -0.17
N TYR A 349 -43.45 32.96 0.94
CA TYR A 349 -43.55 31.51 1.08
C TYR A 349 -44.97 30.99 0.83
N ARG A 350 -45.99 31.65 1.42
CA ARG A 350 -47.39 31.28 1.23
C ARG A 350 -47.83 31.45 -0.22
N THR A 351 -47.48 32.56 -0.87
CA THR A 351 -47.81 32.78 -2.29
C THR A 351 -47.19 31.71 -3.19
N ILE A 352 -45.95 31.29 -2.91
CA ILE A 352 -45.30 30.21 -3.65
C ILE A 352 -46.06 28.89 -3.45
N LEU A 353 -46.44 28.54 -2.22
CA LEU A 353 -47.25 27.34 -1.95
C LEU A 353 -48.59 27.34 -2.67
N GLU A 354 -49.34 28.44 -2.61
CA GLU A 354 -50.64 28.57 -3.28
C GLU A 354 -50.50 28.38 -4.80
N ARG A 355 -49.41 28.93 -5.40
CA ARG A 355 -49.08 28.73 -6.81
C ARG A 355 -48.75 27.27 -7.13
N MET A 356 -47.98 26.60 -6.28
CA MET A 356 -47.65 25.18 -6.44
C MET A 356 -48.89 24.29 -6.35
N GLU A 357 -49.79 24.55 -5.40
CA GLU A 357 -51.05 23.80 -5.27
C GLU A 357 -51.93 23.94 -6.51
N LYS A 358 -52.00 25.14 -7.09
CA LYS A 358 -52.73 25.38 -8.34
C LYS A 358 -52.13 24.56 -9.49
N LEU A 359 -50.82 24.57 -9.64
CA LEU A 359 -50.12 23.83 -10.69
C LEU A 359 -50.25 22.33 -10.51
N GLN A 360 -50.20 21.82 -9.28
CA GLN A 360 -50.42 20.40 -9.02
C GLN A 360 -51.82 19.96 -9.46
N LYS A 361 -52.85 20.75 -9.16
CA LYS A 361 -54.23 20.48 -9.61
C LYS A 361 -54.36 20.49 -11.13
N GLU A 362 -53.67 21.40 -11.81
CA GLU A 362 -53.62 21.44 -13.28
C GLU A 362 -52.96 20.18 -13.86
N ILE A 363 -51.82 19.76 -13.30
CA ILE A 363 -51.11 18.53 -13.70
C ILE A 363 -51.99 17.28 -13.49
N ASP A 364 -52.64 17.17 -12.33
CA ASP A 364 -53.51 16.03 -12.01
C ASP A 364 -54.74 15.97 -12.94
N PHE A 365 -55.29 17.15 -13.29
CA PHE A 365 -56.38 17.25 -14.25
C PHE A 365 -55.94 16.83 -15.67
N GLU A 366 -54.80 17.33 -16.16
CA GLU A 366 -54.25 16.95 -17.46
C GLU A 366 -53.98 15.44 -17.55
N LYS A 367 -53.44 14.84 -16.49
CA LYS A 367 -53.23 13.39 -16.40
C LYS A 367 -54.55 12.62 -16.52
N SER A 368 -55.59 13.06 -15.80
CA SER A 368 -56.93 12.45 -15.85
C SER A 368 -57.54 12.55 -17.25
N VAL A 369 -57.40 13.71 -17.92
CA VAL A 369 -57.88 13.91 -19.30
C VAL A 369 -57.12 12.99 -20.27
N SER A 370 -55.81 12.86 -20.13
CA SER A 370 -55.00 11.96 -20.97
C SER A 370 -55.40 10.49 -20.79
N GLU A 371 -55.66 10.05 -19.57
CA GLU A 371 -56.15 8.70 -19.28
C GLU A 371 -57.53 8.45 -19.93
N ILE A 372 -58.46 9.41 -19.80
CA ILE A 372 -59.77 9.35 -20.44
C ILE A 372 -59.64 9.29 -21.96
N LEU A 373 -58.77 10.11 -22.56
CA LEU A 373 -58.53 10.11 -24.01
C LEU A 373 -57.92 8.79 -24.49
N ASN A 374 -57.04 8.16 -23.70
CA ASN A 374 -56.49 6.84 -24.03
C ASN A 374 -57.56 5.74 -23.96
N VAL A 375 -58.42 5.77 -22.93
CA VAL A 375 -59.57 4.86 -22.85
C VAL A 375 -60.50 5.06 -24.04
N ALA A 376 -60.81 6.32 -24.41
CA ALA A 376 -61.65 6.64 -25.54
C ALA A 376 -61.06 6.13 -26.88
N LYS A 377 -59.76 6.33 -27.10
CA LYS A 377 -59.05 5.81 -28.29
C LYS A 377 -59.07 4.27 -28.35
N ASN A 378 -58.89 3.60 -27.21
CA ASN A 378 -58.97 2.15 -27.12
C ASN A 378 -60.40 1.65 -27.40
N ALA A 379 -61.42 2.31 -26.85
CA ALA A 379 -62.81 2.00 -27.13
C ALA A 379 -63.16 2.21 -28.61
N GLU A 380 -62.67 3.29 -29.23
CA GLU A 380 -62.83 3.55 -30.67
C GLU A 380 -62.20 2.45 -31.52
N LYS A 381 -60.99 1.99 -31.15
CA LYS A 381 -60.30 0.89 -31.82
C LYS A 381 -61.11 -0.41 -31.74
N ILE A 382 -61.60 -0.77 -30.56
CA ILE A 382 -62.46 -1.95 -30.34
C ILE A 382 -63.75 -1.83 -31.15
N ALA A 383 -64.38 -0.66 -31.18
CA ALA A 383 -65.60 -0.43 -31.96
C ALA A 383 -65.36 -0.57 -33.48
N LYS A 384 -64.21 -0.08 -33.98
CA LYS A 384 -63.79 -0.26 -35.38
C LYS A 384 -63.54 -1.74 -35.70
N GLU A 385 -62.88 -2.48 -34.82
CA GLU A 385 -62.66 -3.93 -34.96
C GLU A 385 -63.98 -4.70 -34.95
N ALA A 386 -64.88 -4.43 -34.00
CA ALA A 386 -66.21 -5.03 -33.93
C ALA A 386 -67.05 -4.74 -35.18
N LYS A 387 -66.99 -3.50 -35.70
CA LYS A 387 -67.65 -3.12 -36.95
C LYS A 387 -67.06 -3.83 -38.17
N ALA A 388 -65.75 -4.08 -38.19
CA ALA A 388 -65.10 -4.85 -39.24
C ALA A 388 -65.54 -6.34 -39.19
N ILE A 389 -65.58 -6.93 -37.99
CA ILE A 389 -66.07 -8.31 -37.77
C ILE A 389 -67.55 -8.45 -38.17
N ALA A 390 -68.37 -7.45 -37.82
CA ALA A 390 -69.79 -7.43 -38.20
C ALA A 390 -70.02 -7.27 -39.70
N ARG A 391 -69.05 -6.74 -40.45
CA ARG A 391 -69.08 -6.61 -41.92
C ARG A 391 -68.46 -7.81 -42.65
N SER A 392 -67.75 -8.69 -41.95
CA SER A 392 -67.12 -9.90 -42.50
C SER A 392 -67.96 -11.17 -42.30
N ARG A 393 -69.16 -11.04 -41.72
CA ARG A 393 -70.25 -12.02 -41.77
C ARG A 393 -71.28 -11.54 -42.77
#